data_AF-A0A4Y2UM61-F1
#
_entry.id   AF-A0A4Y2UM61-F1
#
_cell.length_a   1.000
_cell.length_b   1.000
_cell.length_c   1.000
_cell.angle_alpha   90.00
_cell.angle_beta   90.00
_cell.angle_gamma   90.00
#
_symmetry.space_group_name_H-M   'P 1'
#
loop_
_entity.id
_entity.type
_entity.pdbx_description
1 polymer ?
#
loop_
_entity_poly.entity_id
_entity_poly.type
_entity_poly.pdbx_seq_one_letter_code
_entity_poly.pdbx_strand_id
1 'polypeptide(L)'
;MSPEQQVDLEMQFLRSGSLPCQLPKRFIVTILGFFGMFNVYAMRMNMSVAIVAMVNISSSLPENNTLLYAECPAEGRREEEITESESKAARYNWDSVTQSQIISSFFYGYFITVIIGGYLAERFGAHKIFGAGIFMTSVLSLLTPITVQWGLVPLITLRALEGLCE
;
A
#
# COMPACT_ATOMS: atom_id res chain seq x y z
N MET A 1 21.80 -44.16 46.01
CA MET A 1 20.87 -43.34 45.21
C MET A 1 19.79 -44.27 44.71
N SER A 2 18.52 -44.07 45.10
CA SER A 2 17.42 -44.94 44.64
C SER A 2 17.10 -44.62 43.17
N PRO A 3 16.64 -45.61 42.38
CA PRO A 3 16.32 -45.41 40.96
C PRO A 3 15.26 -44.32 40.72
N GLU A 4 14.43 -44.00 41.71
CA GLU A 4 13.46 -42.90 41.64
C GLU A 4 14.11 -41.51 41.65
N GLN A 5 15.20 -41.32 42.41
CA GLN A 5 15.90 -40.03 42.46
C GLN A 5 16.62 -39.67 41.15
N GLN A 6 16.98 -40.67 40.34
CA GLN A 6 17.64 -40.46 39.05
C GLN A 6 16.66 -40.04 37.95
N VAL A 7 15.41 -40.52 38.03
CA VAL A 7 14.33 -40.14 37.08
C VAL A 7 13.85 -38.71 37.33
N ASP A 8 13.76 -38.29 38.60
CA ASP A 8 13.39 -36.91 38.95
C ASP A 8 14.46 -35.89 38.54
N LEU A 9 15.75 -36.26 38.61
CA LEU A 9 16.86 -35.39 38.21
C LEU A 9 16.89 -35.17 36.69
N GLU A 10 16.64 -36.23 35.90
CA GLU A 10 16.49 -36.15 34.43
C GLU A 10 15.24 -35.36 34.03
N MET A 11 14.11 -35.54 34.73
CA MET A 11 12.89 -34.75 34.50
C MET A 11 13.08 -33.26 34.83
N GLN A 12 13.87 -32.92 35.85
CA GLN A 12 14.24 -31.53 36.15
C GLN A 12 15.19 -30.95 35.10
N PHE A 13 16.12 -31.73 34.56
CA PHE A 13 17.05 -31.28 33.51
C PHE A 13 16.34 -30.98 32.19
N LEU A 14 15.38 -31.83 31.78
CA LEU A 14 14.53 -31.59 30.60
C LEU A 14 13.65 -30.35 30.73
N ARG A 15 13.26 -29.98 31.95
CA ARG A 15 12.49 -28.75 32.23
C ARG A 15 13.36 -27.49 32.27
N SER A 16 14.65 -27.63 32.58
CA SER A 16 15.62 -26.53 32.69
C SER A 16 16.18 -26.07 31.33
N GLY A 17 16.12 -26.94 30.29
CA GLY A 17 16.59 -26.63 28.94
C GLY A 17 15.63 -25.87 28.02
N SER A 18 14.40 -25.58 28.45
CA SER A 18 13.44 -24.81 27.67
C SER A 18 13.35 -23.37 28.18
N LEU A 19 14.01 -22.46 27.46
CA LEU A 19 13.97 -21.00 27.61
C LEU A 19 12.57 -20.49 27.99
N PRO A 20 12.46 -19.57 28.98
CA PRO A 20 11.20 -18.91 29.31
C PRO A 20 10.82 -17.95 28.18
N CYS A 21 9.51 -17.82 27.95
CA CYS A 21 8.85 -16.95 26.95
C CYS A 21 8.82 -17.48 25.51
N GLN A 22 8.36 -18.73 25.31
CA GLN A 22 7.77 -19.10 24.01
C GLN A 22 6.41 -18.41 23.86
N LEU A 23 6.41 -17.18 23.32
CA LEU A 23 5.20 -16.58 22.77
C LEU A 23 4.60 -17.62 21.81
N PRO A 24 3.36 -18.10 22.04
CA PRO A 24 2.80 -19.16 21.23
C PRO A 24 2.86 -18.73 19.76
N LYS A 25 3.41 -19.58 18.88
CA LYS A 25 3.61 -19.27 17.45
C LYS A 25 2.34 -18.73 16.76
N ARG A 26 1.16 -19.08 17.30
CA ARG A 26 -0.15 -18.57 16.88
C ARG A 26 -0.27 -17.05 17.03
N PHE A 27 0.21 -16.45 18.13
CA PHE A 27 0.19 -15.00 18.32
C PHE A 27 1.09 -14.27 17.33
N ILE A 28 2.26 -14.84 17.01
CA ILE A 28 3.18 -14.26 16.03
C ILE A 28 2.52 -14.18 14.66
N VAL A 29 1.85 -15.25 14.21
CA VAL A 29 1.15 -15.26 12.91
C VAL A 29 -0.01 -14.26 12.88
N THR A 30 -0.78 -14.15 13.97
CA THR A 30 -1.89 -13.20 14.04
C THR A 30 -1.40 -11.74 14.04
N ILE A 31 -0.34 -11.43 14.79
CA ILE A 31 0.26 -10.08 14.80
C ILE A 31 0.82 -9.75 13.41
N LEU A 32 1.52 -10.68 12.77
CA LEU A 32 2.07 -10.48 11.43
C LEU A 32 0.95 -10.29 10.39
N GLY A 33 -0.14 -11.05 10.49
CA GLY A 33 -1.32 -10.90 9.64
C GLY A 33 -2.02 -9.55 9.84
N PHE A 34 -2.14 -9.09 11.10
CA PHE A 34 -2.71 -7.77 11.40
C PHE A 34 -1.90 -6.64 10.79
N PHE A 35 -0.58 -6.64 11.00
CA PHE A 35 0.31 -5.63 10.40
C PHE A 35 0.32 -5.72 8.87
N GLY A 36 0.26 -6.92 8.30
CA GLY A 36 0.17 -7.13 6.86
C GLY A 36 -1.09 -6.52 6.26
N MET A 37 -2.26 -6.81 6.85
CA MET A 37 -3.52 -6.22 6.39
C MET A 37 -3.53 -4.70 6.56
N PHE A 38 -3.02 -4.19 7.68
CA PHE A 38 -2.88 -2.74 7.89
C PHE A 38 -2.02 -2.09 6.80
N ASN A 39 -0.88 -2.69 6.45
CA ASN A 39 0.01 -2.16 5.42
C ASN A 39 -0.66 -2.11 4.05
N VAL A 40 -1.39 -3.16 3.66
CA VAL A 40 -2.15 -3.21 2.40
C VAL A 40 -3.19 -2.10 2.35
N TYR A 41 -3.99 -1.93 3.42
CA TYR A 41 -4.96 -0.84 3.47
C TYR A 41 -4.31 0.55 3.41
N ALA A 42 -3.14 0.73 4.02
CA ALA A 42 -2.41 1.99 3.95
C ALA A 42 -1.93 2.29 2.52
N MET A 43 -1.37 1.31 1.80
CA MET A 43 -0.97 1.49 0.40
C MET A 43 -2.15 1.89 -0.48
N ARG A 44 -3.33 1.29 -0.27
CA ARG A 44 -4.55 1.61 -1.01
C ARG A 44 -5.02 3.05 -0.81
N MET A 45 -4.85 3.61 0.40
CA MET A 45 -5.25 4.98 0.70
C MET A 45 -4.31 6.03 0.08
N ASN A 46 -3.02 5.71 -0.08
CA ASN A 46 -2.02 6.65 -0.59
C ASN A 46 -2.35 7.15 -2.00
N MET A 47 -2.99 6.32 -2.83
CA MET A 47 -3.26 6.66 -4.23
C MET A 47 -4.37 7.70 -4.42
N SER A 48 -5.42 7.63 -3.60
CA SER A 48 -6.51 8.61 -3.63
C SER A 48 -6.06 9.98 -3.13
N VAL A 49 -5.04 10.05 -2.27
CA VAL A 49 -4.43 11.31 -1.82
C VAL A 49 -3.42 11.81 -2.86
N ALA A 50 -2.60 10.91 -3.43
CA ALA A 50 -1.57 11.25 -4.40
C ALA A 50 -2.14 11.87 -5.68
N ILE A 51 -3.28 11.38 -6.19
CA ILE A 51 -3.90 11.93 -7.41
C ILE A 51 -4.27 13.41 -7.27
N VAL A 52 -4.73 13.83 -6.08
CA VAL A 52 -5.08 15.23 -5.79
C VAL A 52 -3.84 16.11 -5.81
N ALA A 53 -2.69 15.59 -5.36
CA ALA A 53 -1.41 16.29 -5.43
C ALA A 53 -0.80 16.35 -6.84
N MET A 54 -1.15 15.40 -7.72
CA MET A 54 -0.63 15.30 -9.09
C MET A 54 -1.44 16.07 -10.14
N VAL A 55 -2.67 16.48 -9.85
CA VAL A 55 -3.51 17.22 -10.80
C VAL A 55 -3.37 18.73 -10.64
N ASN A 56 -3.48 19.46 -11.75
CA ASN A 56 -3.60 20.90 -11.72
C ASN A 56 -5.06 21.33 -11.43
N ILE A 57 -5.32 21.83 -10.22
CA ILE A 57 -6.64 22.32 -9.80
C ILE A 57 -6.99 23.65 -10.48
N SER A 58 -6.00 24.44 -10.89
CA SER A 58 -6.22 25.79 -11.46
C SER A 58 -6.79 25.77 -12.88
N SER A 59 -6.62 24.67 -13.63
CA SER A 59 -7.11 24.53 -15.02
C SER A 59 -8.61 24.30 -15.15
N SER A 60 -9.33 24.00 -14.07
CA SER A 60 -10.80 23.86 -14.07
C SER A 60 -11.55 25.14 -13.72
N LEU A 61 -10.85 26.24 -13.43
CA LEU A 61 -11.48 27.53 -13.18
C LEU A 61 -11.78 28.20 -14.53
N PRO A 62 -13.05 28.49 -14.84
CA PRO A 62 -13.37 29.38 -15.94
C PRO A 62 -12.75 30.73 -15.63
N GLU A 63 -11.83 31.16 -16.48
CA GLU A 63 -11.36 32.52 -16.57
C GLU A 63 -12.54 33.38 -17.02
N ASN A 64 -13.44 33.71 -16.09
CA ASN A 64 -14.32 34.88 -16.11
C ASN A 64 -15.18 34.88 -14.84
N ASN A 65 -14.93 35.92 -14.04
CA ASN A 65 -15.70 36.37 -12.89
C ASN A 65 -15.50 35.54 -11.62
N THR A 66 -14.55 36.02 -10.81
CA THR A 66 -14.66 36.10 -9.35
C THR A 66 -16.10 35.92 -8.87
N LEU A 67 -16.43 34.75 -8.33
CA LEU A 67 -17.03 34.56 -7.01
C LEU A 67 -17.38 33.08 -6.77
N LEU A 68 -17.02 32.64 -5.56
CA LEU A 68 -17.59 31.52 -4.78
C LEU A 68 -16.94 30.13 -4.86
N TYR A 69 -15.65 30.05 -4.56
CA TYR A 69 -15.17 29.08 -3.57
C TYR A 69 -14.37 29.87 -2.53
N ALA A 70 -14.74 29.73 -1.26
CA ALA A 70 -14.08 30.43 -0.17
C ALA A 70 -12.68 29.81 0.07
N GLU A 71 -11.72 30.21 -0.75
CA GLU A 71 -10.30 30.10 -0.44
C GLU A 71 -9.96 31.25 0.52
N CYS A 72 -9.28 30.97 1.63
CA CYS A 72 -8.72 32.02 2.47
C CYS A 72 -7.77 32.89 1.62
N PRO A 73 -7.86 34.23 1.66
CA PRO A 73 -7.05 35.08 0.81
C PRO A 73 -5.60 35.06 1.29
N ALA A 74 -4.76 34.26 0.63
CA ALA A 74 -3.32 34.45 0.68
C ALA A 74 -2.96 35.55 -0.32
N GLU A 75 -2.95 36.77 0.18
CA GLU A 75 -2.38 37.95 -0.46
C GLU A 75 -0.94 37.67 -0.90
N GLY A 76 -0.62 37.91 -2.17
CA GLY A 76 0.76 37.98 -2.64
C GLY A 76 1.12 37.05 -3.80
N ARG A 77 0.74 37.43 -5.02
CA ARG A 77 1.47 37.01 -6.22
C ARG A 77 2.88 37.61 -6.13
N ARG A 78 3.86 36.78 -5.81
CA ARG A 78 5.28 37.08 -6.03
C ARG A 78 5.85 35.97 -6.91
N GLU A 79 6.30 36.34 -8.10
CA GLU A 79 7.31 35.55 -8.81
C GLU A 79 8.56 35.58 -7.93
N GLU A 80 8.64 34.61 -7.02
CA GLU A 80 9.86 34.29 -6.30
C GLU A 80 10.48 33.08 -7.00
N GLU A 81 11.46 33.39 -7.85
CA GLU A 81 12.56 32.50 -8.18
C GLU A 81 13.30 32.19 -6.87
N ILE A 82 12.82 31.19 -6.14
CA ILE A 82 13.55 30.59 -5.02
C ILE A 82 13.99 29.21 -5.46
N THR A 83 15.31 29.11 -5.56
CA THR A 83 16.06 27.88 -5.72
C THR A 83 15.95 27.09 -4.43
N GLU A 84 14.93 26.25 -4.30
CA GLU A 84 14.89 25.20 -3.30
C GLU A 84 14.49 23.87 -3.96
N SER A 85 15.44 22.96 -3.90
CA SER A 85 15.37 21.60 -4.37
C SER A 85 14.52 20.77 -3.41
N GLU A 86 13.19 20.76 -3.58
CA GLU A 86 12.34 19.65 -3.11
C GLU A 86 11.05 19.57 -3.97
N SER A 87 11.09 18.67 -4.96
CA SER A 87 9.98 18.19 -5.79
C SER A 87 8.75 19.11 -5.97
N LYS A 88 8.80 20.06 -6.92
CA LYS A 88 7.57 20.46 -7.63
C LYS A 88 7.04 19.20 -8.32
N ALA A 89 6.11 18.50 -7.67
CA ALA A 89 5.41 17.38 -8.29
C ALA A 89 4.84 17.88 -9.62
N ALA A 90 5.19 17.21 -10.72
CA ALA A 90 4.69 17.56 -12.04
C ALA A 90 3.15 17.55 -11.98
N ARG A 91 2.52 18.72 -12.10
CA ARG A 91 1.07 18.84 -12.11
C ARG A 91 0.59 18.53 -13.53
N TYR A 92 -0.17 17.45 -13.67
CA TYR A 92 -0.74 17.02 -14.94
C TYR A 92 -2.13 17.63 -15.12
N ASN A 93 -2.44 18.05 -16.35
CA ASN A 93 -3.78 18.49 -16.74
C ASN A 93 -4.69 17.27 -17.00
N TRP A 94 -4.96 16.48 -15.95
CA TRP A 94 -5.88 15.34 -16.03
C TRP A 94 -7.31 15.78 -15.74
N ASP A 95 -8.22 15.50 -16.67
CA ASP A 95 -9.65 15.72 -16.45
C ASP A 95 -10.16 14.86 -15.28
N SER A 96 -11.22 15.32 -14.62
CA SER A 96 -11.87 14.61 -13.50
C SER A 96 -12.29 13.20 -13.88
N VAL A 97 -12.72 12.98 -15.14
CA VAL A 97 -13.05 11.65 -15.63
C VAL A 97 -11.80 10.77 -15.65
N THR A 98 -10.67 11.30 -16.14
CA THR A 98 -9.40 10.56 -16.20
C THR A 98 -8.88 10.19 -14.81
N GLN A 99 -9.00 11.09 -13.84
CA GLN A 99 -8.64 10.81 -12.44
C GLN A 99 -9.45 9.64 -11.89
N SER A 100 -10.78 9.65 -12.11
CA SER A 100 -11.66 8.57 -11.67
C SER A 100 -11.37 7.25 -12.40
N GLN A 101 -10.93 7.30 -13.67
CA GLN A 101 -10.51 6.11 -14.43
C GLN A 101 -9.24 5.49 -13.84
N ILE A 102 -8.25 6.29 -13.43
CA ILE A 102 -7.04 5.78 -12.76
C ILE A 102 -7.42 5.09 -11.44
N ILE A 103 -8.24 5.73 -10.61
CA ILE A 103 -8.66 5.17 -9.32
C ILE A 103 -9.49 3.90 -9.50
N SER A 104 -10.43 3.89 -10.45
CA SER A 104 -11.31 2.74 -10.72
C SER A 104 -10.57 1.57 -11.40
N SER A 105 -9.52 1.83 -12.18
CA SER A 105 -8.73 0.79 -12.88
C SER A 105 -8.22 -0.32 -11.94
N PHE A 106 -7.81 0.07 -10.74
CA PHE A 106 -7.38 -0.83 -9.67
C PHE A 106 -8.46 -1.83 -9.25
N PHE A 107 -9.72 -1.37 -9.16
CA PHE A 107 -10.82 -2.22 -8.69
C PHE A 107 -11.15 -3.35 -9.67
N TYR A 108 -10.96 -3.14 -10.97
CA TYR A 108 -11.16 -4.20 -11.96
C TYR A 108 -10.16 -5.36 -11.77
N GLY A 109 -8.89 -5.04 -11.48
CA GLY A 109 -7.89 -6.06 -11.13
C GLY A 109 -8.24 -6.79 -9.85
N TYR A 110 -8.61 -6.04 -8.81
CA TYR A 110 -8.97 -6.60 -7.50
C TYR A 110 -10.13 -7.59 -7.57
N PHE A 111 -11.17 -7.30 -8.36
CA PHE A 111 -12.28 -8.24 -8.54
C PHE A 111 -11.85 -9.58 -9.15
N ILE A 112 -10.92 -9.55 -10.10
CA ILE A 112 -10.37 -10.75 -10.72
C ILE A 112 -9.54 -11.53 -9.69
N THR A 113 -8.73 -10.84 -8.89
CA THR A 113 -7.90 -11.45 -7.85
C THR A 113 -8.73 -12.10 -6.75
N VAL A 114 -9.86 -11.53 -6.36
CA VAL A 114 -10.72 -12.17 -5.35
C VAL A 114 -11.18 -13.56 -5.80
N ILE A 115 -11.50 -13.72 -7.09
CA ILE A 115 -11.93 -15.00 -7.67
C ILE A 115 -10.74 -15.97 -7.76
N ILE A 116 -9.63 -15.52 -8.34
CA ILE A 116 -8.44 -16.36 -8.59
C ILE A 116 -7.71 -16.68 -7.28
N GLY A 117 -7.59 -15.70 -6.38
CA GLY A 117 -6.92 -15.77 -5.09
C GLY A 117 -7.56 -16.78 -4.15
N GLY A 118 -8.89 -16.91 -4.17
CA GLY A 118 -9.59 -17.97 -3.43
C GLY A 118 -9.18 -19.37 -3.89
N TYR A 119 -9.09 -19.57 -5.20
CA TYR A 119 -8.63 -20.84 -5.79
C TYR A 119 -7.14 -21.11 -5.53
N LEU A 120 -6.29 -20.07 -5.64
CA LEU A 120 -4.86 -20.18 -5.37
C LEU A 120 -4.59 -20.52 -3.90
N ALA A 121 -5.36 -19.94 -2.97
CA ALA A 121 -5.20 -20.14 -1.53
C ALA A 121 -5.34 -21.61 -1.12
N GLU A 122 -6.23 -22.35 -1.78
CA GLU A 122 -6.46 -23.77 -1.54
C GLU A 122 -5.29 -24.63 -2.03
N ARG A 123 -4.67 -24.27 -3.16
CA ARG A 123 -3.60 -25.08 -3.78
C ARG A 123 -2.20 -24.83 -3.22
N PHE A 124 -1.81 -23.57 -3.02
CA PHE A 124 -0.43 -23.19 -2.68
C PHE A 124 -0.25 -22.80 -1.20
N GLY A 125 -1.35 -22.77 -0.44
CA GLY A 125 -1.37 -22.39 0.96
C GLY A 125 -1.33 -20.86 1.14
N ALA A 126 -2.31 -20.34 1.88
CA ALA A 126 -2.54 -18.91 2.04
C ALA A 126 -1.30 -18.11 2.51
N HIS A 127 -0.45 -18.68 3.37
CA HIS A 127 0.71 -17.96 3.92
C HIS A 127 1.76 -17.55 2.87
N LYS A 128 1.96 -18.36 1.81
CA LYS A 128 2.93 -18.04 0.75
C LYS A 128 2.38 -17.02 -0.23
N ILE A 129 1.11 -17.18 -0.60
CA ILE A 129 0.42 -16.31 -1.54
C ILE A 129 0.25 -14.92 -0.94
N PHE A 130 -0.14 -14.83 0.33
CA PHE A 130 -0.28 -13.56 1.04
C PHE A 130 1.03 -12.76 1.02
N GLY A 131 2.16 -13.39 1.36
CA GLY A 131 3.47 -12.72 1.29
C GLY A 131 3.91 -12.37 -0.13
N ALA A 132 3.69 -13.27 -1.10
CA ALA A 132 4.07 -13.05 -2.49
C ALA A 132 3.25 -11.93 -3.17
N GLY A 133 1.95 -11.84 -2.89
CA GLY A 133 1.07 -10.78 -3.37
C GLY A 133 1.52 -9.42 -2.86
N ILE A 134 1.67 -9.28 -1.54
CA ILE A 134 2.14 -8.04 -0.91
C ILE A 134 3.52 -7.62 -1.45
N PHE A 135 4.45 -8.57 -1.61
CA PHE A 135 5.76 -8.28 -2.17
C PHE A 135 5.66 -7.77 -3.61
N MET A 136 4.85 -8.43 -4.46
CA MET A 136 4.66 -8.02 -5.84
C MET A 136 4.00 -6.62 -5.94
N THR A 137 2.94 -6.39 -5.18
CA THR A 137 2.22 -5.10 -5.13
C THR A 137 3.13 -3.98 -4.60
N SER A 138 3.99 -4.27 -3.62
CA SER A 138 4.98 -3.30 -3.13
C SER A 138 6.01 -2.93 -4.20
N VAL A 139 6.48 -3.89 -5.00
CA VAL A 139 7.41 -3.58 -6.10
C VAL A 139 6.72 -2.71 -7.14
N LEU A 140 5.50 -3.07 -7.56
CA LEU A 140 4.73 -2.29 -8.52
C LEU A 140 4.45 -0.86 -8.02
N SER A 141 4.15 -0.71 -6.72
CA SER A 141 3.96 0.61 -6.09
C SER A 141 5.21 1.49 -6.15
N LEU A 142 6.41 0.91 -6.05
CA LEU A 142 7.67 1.66 -6.23
C LEU A 142 7.89 2.08 -7.70
N LEU A 143 7.31 1.34 -8.66
CA LEU A 143 7.37 1.69 -10.08
C LEU A 143 6.35 2.77 -10.46
N THR A 144 5.29 2.98 -9.68
CA THR A 144 4.27 4.03 -9.92
C THR A 144 4.89 5.41 -10.24
N PRO A 145 5.80 6.01 -9.43
CA PRO A 145 6.35 7.33 -9.73
C PRO A 145 7.18 7.36 -11.03
N ILE A 146 7.79 6.23 -11.43
CA ILE A 146 8.57 6.11 -12.67
C ILE A 146 7.61 6.10 -13.86
N THR A 147 6.54 5.31 -13.78
CA THR A 147 5.55 5.18 -14.89
C THR A 147 4.78 6.47 -15.17
N VAL A 148 4.60 7.34 -14.17
CA VAL A 148 3.98 8.66 -14.35
C VAL A 148 4.71 9.50 -15.40
N GLN A 149 6.04 9.39 -15.50
CA GLN A 149 6.84 10.14 -16.49
C GLN A 149 6.65 9.63 -17.93
N TRP A 150 6.16 8.39 -18.09
CA TRP A 150 6.02 7.71 -19.38
C TRP A 150 4.64 7.96 -20.01
N GLY A 151 3.69 8.46 -19.22
CA GLY A 151 2.37 8.88 -19.66
C GLY A 151 1.21 8.23 -18.88
N LEU A 152 -0.01 8.52 -19.34
CA LEU A 152 -1.24 8.11 -18.67
C LEU A 152 -1.54 6.61 -18.82
N VAL A 153 -1.35 6.06 -20.02
CA VAL A 153 -1.62 4.65 -20.32
C VAL A 153 -0.79 3.69 -19.47
N PRO A 154 0.55 3.82 -19.36
CA PRO A 154 1.34 2.92 -18.52
C PRO A 154 0.95 3.01 -17.04
N LEU A 155 0.59 4.20 -16.55
CA LEU A 155 0.08 4.38 -15.19
C LEU A 155 -1.19 3.56 -14.94
N ILE A 156 -2.18 3.65 -15.84
CA ILE A 156 -3.44 2.89 -15.73
C ILE A 156 -3.17 1.37 -15.78
N THR A 157 -2.29 0.92 -16.68
CA THR A 157 -1.96 -0.51 -16.78
C THR A 157 -1.24 -1.02 -15.55
N LEU A 158 -0.33 -0.22 -14.97
CA LEU A 158 0.37 -0.57 -13.73
C LEU A 158 -0.64 -0.67 -12.58
N ARG A 159 -1.62 0.24 -12.49
CA ARG A 159 -2.67 0.18 -11.46
C ARG A 159 -3.60 -1.01 -11.59
N ALA A 160 -3.96 -1.39 -12.81
CA ALA A 160 -4.72 -2.61 -13.04
C ALA A 160 -3.92 -3.85 -12.59
N LEU A 161 -2.60 -3.86 -12.83
CA LEU A 161 -1.71 -4.93 -12.40
C LEU A 161 -1.52 -4.96 -10.88
N GLU A 162 -1.36 -3.81 -10.23
CA GLU A 162 -1.32 -3.70 -8.76
C GLU A 162 -2.58 -4.30 -8.12
N GLY A 163 -3.76 -3.96 -8.66
CA GLY A 163 -5.02 -4.56 -8.20
C GLY A 163 -5.11 -6.07 -8.47
N LEU A 164 -4.44 -6.57 -9.52
CA LEU A 164 -4.37 -8.01 -9.80
C LEU A 164 -3.48 -8.76 -8.78
N CYS A 165 -2.54 -8.07 -8.15
CA CYS A 165 -1.56 -8.64 -7.25
C CYS A 165 -1.92 -8.51 -5.77
N GLU A 166 -2.89 -7.64 -5.44
CA GLU A 166 -3.48 -7.42 -4.11
C GLU A 166 -4.64 -8.39 -3.83
#